data_AF-A0A9X9A116-F1
#
_entry.id   AF-A0A9X9A116-F1
#
_cell.length_a   1.000
_cell.length_b   1.000
_cell.length_c   1.000
_cell.angle_alpha   90.00
_cell.angle_beta   90.00
_cell.angle_gamma   90.00
#
_symmetry.space_group_name_H-M   'P 1'
#
loop_
_entity.id
_entity.type
_entity.pdbx_description
1 polymer ?
#
loop_
_entity_poly.entity_id
_entity_poly.type
_entity_poly.pdbx_seq_one_letter_code
_entity_poly.pdbx_strand_id
1 'polypeptide(L)'
;RKGKSWDKANEDGFSVYTVAEAAEKADVVMILLPDELQPEVYEAEIAPNLQAGNSLVFAHGFNVHFDQVKPPANVDVFLVAPKGPGHLVRRTFAEGGAVPALFAVY
;
A
#
# COMPACT_ATOMS: atom_id res chain seq x y z
N ARG A 1 12.51 -3.01 -4.70
CA ARG A 1 13.86 -3.44 -4.23
C ARG A 1 13.92 -4.97 -4.15
N LYS A 2 14.96 -5.60 -4.71
CA LYS A 2 15.18 -7.05 -4.60
C LYS A 2 15.56 -7.41 -3.16
N GLY A 3 14.97 -8.46 -2.61
CA GLY A 3 15.18 -8.90 -1.23
C GLY A 3 14.22 -10.04 -0.86
N LYS A 4 14.23 -10.48 0.40
CA LYS A 4 13.43 -11.64 0.84
C LYS A 4 11.94 -11.55 0.49
N SER A 5 11.33 -10.36 0.60
CA SER A 5 9.93 -10.16 0.23
C SER A 5 9.68 -10.26 -1.28
N TRP A 6 10.68 -9.90 -2.11
CA TRP A 6 10.62 -10.05 -3.56
C TRP A 6 10.59 -11.53 -3.95
N ASP A 7 11.51 -12.32 -3.40
CA ASP A 7 11.61 -13.75 -3.71
C ASP A 7 10.34 -14.48 -3.25
N LYS A 8 9.88 -14.21 -2.02
CA LYS A 8 8.64 -14.76 -1.49
C LYS A 8 7.43 -14.42 -2.35
N ALA A 9 7.31 -13.18 -2.85
CA ALA A 9 6.18 -12.80 -3.71
C ALA A 9 6.20 -13.57 -5.05
N ASN A 10 7.38 -13.84 -5.62
CA ASN A 10 7.49 -14.69 -6.81
C ASN A 10 7.11 -16.15 -6.50
N GLU A 11 7.57 -16.69 -5.37
CA GLU A 11 7.22 -18.05 -4.91
C GLU A 11 5.71 -18.20 -4.66
N ASP A 12 5.06 -17.15 -4.14
CA ASP A 12 3.61 -17.08 -3.94
C ASP A 12 2.84 -16.87 -5.28
N GLY A 13 3.53 -16.75 -6.41
CA GLY A 13 2.94 -16.69 -7.76
C GLY A 13 2.57 -15.30 -8.26
N PHE A 14 3.05 -14.23 -7.63
CA PHE A 14 2.79 -12.85 -8.06
C PHE A 14 3.77 -12.37 -9.12
N SER A 15 3.31 -11.50 -10.01
CA SER A 15 4.18 -10.67 -10.85
C SER A 15 4.80 -9.57 -9.98
N VAL A 16 6.13 -9.55 -9.89
CA VAL A 16 6.86 -8.61 -9.04
C VAL A 16 7.56 -7.55 -9.88
N TYR A 17 7.45 -6.29 -9.45
CA TYR A 17 8.02 -5.12 -10.11
C TYR A 17 8.80 -4.26 -9.10
N THR A 18 9.63 -3.34 -9.60
CA THR A 18 10.10 -2.23 -8.76
C THR A 18 8.93 -1.35 -8.32
N VAL A 19 9.13 -0.50 -7.29
CA VAL A 19 8.03 0.34 -6.80
C VAL A 19 7.58 1.32 -7.87
N ALA A 20 8.53 1.95 -8.56
CA ALA A 20 8.25 2.86 -9.68
C ALA A 20 7.44 2.18 -10.80
N GLU A 21 7.88 1.01 -11.28
CA GLU A 21 7.17 0.26 -12.32
C GLU A 21 5.77 -0.18 -11.87
N ALA A 22 5.60 -0.57 -10.60
CA ALA A 22 4.30 -0.93 -10.05
C ALA A 22 3.37 0.28 -9.96
N ALA A 23 3.87 1.42 -9.50
CA ALA A 23 3.11 2.66 -9.38
C ALA A 23 2.66 3.20 -10.74
N GLU A 24 3.53 3.13 -11.76
CA GLU A 24 3.21 3.55 -13.13
C GLU A 24 2.09 2.70 -13.78
N LYS A 25 2.02 1.42 -13.42
CA LYS A 25 1.07 0.45 -14.01
C LYS A 25 -0.29 0.42 -13.31
N ALA A 26 -0.38 0.92 -12.08
CA ALA A 26 -1.51 0.66 -11.21
C ALA A 26 -2.51 1.83 -11.19
N ASP A 27 -3.79 1.51 -11.27
CA ASP A 27 -4.85 2.47 -10.97
C ASP A 27 -5.01 2.69 -9.45
N VAL A 28 -4.67 1.67 -8.65
CA VAL A 28 -4.77 1.65 -7.18
C VAL A 28 -3.44 1.23 -6.59
N VAL A 29 -2.78 2.14 -5.86
CA VAL A 29 -1.48 1.91 -5.22
C VAL A 29 -1.67 1.77 -3.71
N MET A 30 -1.57 0.54 -3.20
CA MET A 30 -1.65 0.23 -1.77
C MET A 30 -0.27 0.25 -1.12
N ILE A 31 -0.03 1.18 -0.20
CA ILE A 31 1.23 1.32 0.54
C ILE A 31 1.18 0.49 1.83
N LEU A 32 1.98 -0.57 1.86
CA LEU A 32 2.17 -1.49 3.00
C LEU A 32 3.63 -1.55 3.48
N LEU A 33 4.38 -0.47 3.26
CA LEU A 33 5.73 -0.30 3.79
C LEU A 33 5.68 0.09 5.27
N PRO A 34 6.76 -0.14 6.04
CA PRO A 34 6.91 0.44 7.37
C PRO A 34 6.69 1.96 7.33
N ASP A 35 5.94 2.51 8.28
CA ASP A 35 5.47 3.91 8.24
C ASP A 35 6.63 4.90 8.13
N GLU A 36 7.75 4.62 8.78
CA GLU A 36 8.97 5.43 8.75
C GLU A 36 9.68 5.46 7.39
N LEU A 37 9.41 4.48 6.53
CA LEU A 37 10.00 4.39 5.17
C LEU A 37 9.07 4.93 4.09
N GLN A 38 7.79 5.13 4.39
CA GLN A 38 6.80 5.56 3.39
C GLN A 38 7.13 6.93 2.77
N PRO A 39 7.53 7.98 3.52
CA PRO A 39 7.78 9.30 2.94
C PRO A 39 8.89 9.27 1.88
N GLU A 40 10.03 8.64 2.20
CA GLU A 40 11.17 8.56 1.28
C GLU A 40 10.81 7.80 -0.01
N VAL A 41 10.14 6.64 0.13
CA VAL A 41 9.75 5.84 -1.03
C VAL A 41 8.62 6.50 -1.82
N TYR A 42 7.70 7.18 -1.15
CA TYR A 42 6.62 7.91 -1.80
C TYR A 42 7.18 8.99 -2.73
N GLU A 43 8.03 9.88 -2.21
CA GLU A 43 8.61 10.97 -2.98
C GLU A 43 9.50 10.47 -4.13
N ALA A 44 10.30 9.43 -3.88
CA ALA A 44 11.27 8.95 -4.86
C ALA A 44 10.67 8.04 -5.94
N GLU A 45 9.72 7.18 -5.59
CA GLU A 45 9.29 6.07 -6.45
C GLU A 45 7.78 6.04 -6.75
N ILE A 46 6.92 6.68 -5.96
CA ILE A 46 5.46 6.59 -6.15
C ILE A 46 4.90 7.88 -6.74
N ALA A 47 5.12 9.02 -6.08
CA ALA A 47 4.58 10.31 -6.47
C ALA A 47 4.87 10.69 -7.94
N PRO A 48 6.08 10.46 -8.49
CA PRO A 48 6.37 10.79 -9.89
C PRO A 48 5.60 9.95 -10.92
N ASN A 49 5.05 8.81 -10.50
CA ASN A 49 4.40 7.83 -11.38
C ASN A 49 2.88 7.81 -11.23
N LEU A 50 2.31 8.59 -10.29
CA LEU A 50 0.87 8.73 -10.14
C LEU A 50 0.25 9.53 -11.28
N GLN A 51 -0.91 9.06 -11.74
CA GLN A 51 -1.74 9.69 -12.75
C GLN A 51 -3.02 10.26 -12.13
N ALA A 52 -3.62 11.24 -12.82
CA ALA A 52 -4.90 11.81 -12.40
C ALA A 52 -5.98 10.72 -12.33
N GLY A 53 -6.70 10.65 -11.22
CA GLY A 53 -7.73 9.63 -10.98
C GLY A 53 -7.21 8.31 -10.41
N ASN A 54 -5.89 8.16 -10.19
CA ASN A 54 -5.40 7.03 -9.40
C ASN A 54 -5.88 7.12 -7.95
N SER A 55 -5.83 5.99 -7.25
CA SER A 55 -6.07 5.92 -5.81
C SER A 55 -4.80 5.57 -5.05
N LEU A 56 -4.47 6.36 -4.04
CA LEU A 56 -3.39 6.11 -3.09
C LEU A 56 -3.98 5.57 -1.77
N VAL A 57 -3.66 4.32 -1.45
CA VAL A 57 -4.34 3.58 -0.37
C VAL A 57 -3.37 3.18 0.73
N PHE A 58 -3.80 3.28 1.98
CA PHE A 58 -2.99 2.94 3.16
C PHE A 58 -3.68 1.91 4.06
N ALA A 59 -2.89 1.17 4.85
CA ALA A 59 -3.42 0.36 5.97
C ALA A 59 -3.33 1.08 7.32
N HIS A 60 -2.62 2.20 7.39
CA HIS A 60 -2.53 3.06 8.55
C HIS A 60 -2.45 4.52 8.10
N GLY A 61 -3.17 5.42 8.78
CA GLY A 61 -3.24 6.83 8.40
C GLY A 61 -2.08 7.70 8.86
N PHE A 62 -1.01 7.15 9.47
CA PHE A 62 0.06 7.93 10.11
C PHE A 62 0.64 9.00 9.18
N ASN A 63 1.10 8.62 7.99
CA ASN A 63 1.80 9.53 7.10
C ASN A 63 0.90 10.59 6.45
N VAL A 64 -0.37 10.28 6.21
CA VAL A 64 -1.35 11.26 5.71
C VAL A 64 -1.80 12.20 6.83
N HIS A 65 -2.04 11.67 8.04
CA HIS A 65 -2.51 12.45 9.18
C HIS A 65 -1.48 13.44 9.71
N PHE A 66 -0.20 13.08 9.67
CA PHE A 66 0.91 13.92 10.17
C PHE A 66 1.69 14.61 9.04
N ASP A 67 1.07 14.80 7.87
CA ASP A 67 1.62 15.55 6.73
C ASP A 67 3.00 15.06 6.22
N GLN A 68 3.35 13.80 6.47
CA GLN A 68 4.61 13.19 6.02
C GLN A 68 4.52 12.73 4.56
N VAL A 69 3.30 12.40 4.10
CA VAL A 69 2.97 12.14 2.70
C VAL A 69 1.88 13.13 2.30
N LYS A 70 2.11 13.88 1.21
CA LYS A 70 1.16 14.87 0.67
C LYS A 70 0.72 14.44 -0.72
N PRO A 71 -0.42 13.75 -0.85
CA PRO A 71 -0.95 13.31 -2.13
C PRO A 71 -1.33 14.50 -3.02
N PRO A 72 -1.21 14.39 -4.35
CA PRO A 72 -1.69 15.43 -5.25
C PRO A 72 -3.22 15.48 -5.23
N ALA A 73 -3.79 16.68 -5.45
CA ALA A 73 -5.24 16.92 -5.30
C ALA A 73 -6.14 16.16 -6.30
N ASN A 74 -5.55 15.59 -7.34
CA ASN A 74 -6.23 14.83 -8.39
C ASN A 74 -6.10 13.31 -8.22
N VAL A 75 -5.69 12.83 -7.03
CA VAL A 75 -5.59 11.41 -6.66
C VAL A 75 -6.50 11.16 -5.47
N ASP A 76 -7.29 10.08 -5.54
CA ASP A 76 -8.15 9.67 -4.43
C ASP A 76 -7.30 9.09 -3.30
N VAL A 77 -7.62 9.42 -2.05
CA VAL A 77 -6.87 8.95 -0.88
C VAL A 77 -7.81 8.29 0.10
N PHE A 78 -7.55 7.03 0.43
CA PHE A 78 -8.34 6.31 1.42
C PHE A 78 -7.51 5.27 2.16
N LEU A 79 -8.07 4.66 3.19
CA LEU A 79 -7.44 3.57 3.91
C LEU A 79 -8.38 2.38 4.09
N VAL A 80 -7.77 1.20 4.18
CA VAL A 80 -8.40 -0.04 4.64
C VAL A 80 -7.46 -0.65 5.68
N ALA A 81 -7.84 -0.56 6.95
CA ALA A 81 -7.01 -0.91 8.09
C ALA A 81 -7.56 -2.12 8.84
N PRO A 82 -7.06 -3.35 8.58
CA PRO A 82 -7.40 -4.53 9.38
C PRO A 82 -7.01 -4.36 10.86
N LYS A 83 -7.88 -4.78 11.76
CA LYS A 83 -7.65 -4.72 13.22
C LYS A 83 -7.01 -6.02 13.72
N GLY A 84 -5.85 -6.36 13.15
CA GLY A 84 -5.09 -7.55 13.53
C GLY A 84 -3.78 -7.69 12.73
N PRO A 85 -2.86 -8.55 13.18
CA PRO A 85 -1.59 -8.77 12.49
C PRO A 85 -1.80 -9.44 11.12
N GLY A 86 -0.98 -9.08 10.13
CA GLY A 86 -1.19 -9.48 8.73
C GLY A 86 -1.24 -11.00 8.48
N HIS A 87 -0.47 -11.80 9.23
CA HIS A 87 -0.52 -13.26 9.11
C HIS A 87 -1.88 -13.84 9.55
N LEU A 88 -2.59 -13.20 10.50
CA LEU A 88 -3.93 -13.60 10.89
C LEU A 88 -4.98 -13.17 9.86
N VAL A 89 -4.79 -12.02 9.21
CA VAL A 89 -5.66 -11.59 8.10
C VAL A 89 -5.71 -12.68 7.02
N ARG A 90 -4.54 -13.20 6.59
CA ARG A 90 -4.50 -14.28 5.60
C ARG A 90 -5.05 -15.61 6.13
N ARG A 91 -4.65 -16.03 7.34
CA ARG A 91 -5.07 -17.33 7.90
C ARG A 91 -6.57 -17.41 8.07
N THR A 92 -7.18 -16.41 8.72
CA THR A 92 -8.62 -16.38 8.95
C THR A 92 -9.40 -16.35 7.65
N PHE A 93 -8.94 -15.60 6.64
CA PHE A 93 -9.53 -15.61 5.30
C PHE A 93 -9.53 -17.02 4.67
N ALA A 94 -8.40 -17.74 4.74
CA ALA A 94 -8.29 -19.10 4.19
C ALA A 94 -9.19 -20.12 4.91
N GLU A 95 -9.53 -19.87 6.17
CA GLU A 95 -10.44 -20.69 6.99
C GLU A 95 -11.92 -20.30 6.79
N GLY A 96 -12.23 -19.34 5.92
CA GLY A 96 -13.59 -18.85 5.66
C GLY A 96 -14.09 -17.77 6.63
N GLY A 97 -13.22 -17.30 7.52
CA GLY A 97 -13.48 -16.18 8.43
C GLY A 97 -12.91 -14.85 7.93
N ALA A 98 -12.83 -13.85 8.82
CA ALA A 98 -12.25 -12.54 8.52
C ALA A 98 -11.73 -11.83 9.78
N VAL A 99 -10.86 -10.84 9.58
CA VAL A 99 -10.48 -9.84 10.59
C VAL A 99 -11.28 -8.56 10.33
N PRO A 100 -11.90 -7.93 11.35
CA PRO A 100 -12.57 -6.64 11.18
C PRO A 100 -11.61 -5.58 10.62
N ALA A 101 -12.10 -4.71 9.74
CA ALA A 101 -11.32 -3.61 9.17
C ALA A 101 -12.04 -2.27 9.34
N LEU A 102 -11.26 -1.20 9.46
CA LEU A 102 -11.75 0.17 9.34
C LEU A 102 -11.51 0.66 7.91
N PHE A 103 -12.38 1.53 7.42
CA PHE A 103 -12.14 2.30 6.21
C PHE A 103 -12.33 3.79 6.50
N ALA A 104 -11.60 4.64 5.79
CA ALA A 104 -11.79 6.08 5.80
C ALA A 104 -11.38 6.65 4.45
N VAL A 105 -12.03 7.74 4.03
CA VAL A 105 -11.66 8.56 2.87
C VAL A 105 -11.10 9.86 3.43
N TYR A 106 -9.94 10.29 2.91
CA TYR A 106 -9.28 11.54 3.30
C TYR A 106 -9.77 12.69 2.43
#